data_AF-A0A8B3M6F6-F1
#
_entry.id   AF-A0A8B3M6F6-F1
#
_cell.length_a   1.000
_cell.length_b   1.000
_cell.length_c   1.000
_cell.angle_alpha   90.00
_cell.angle_beta   90.00
_cell.angle_gamma   90.00
#
_symmetry.space_group_name_H-M   'P 1'
#
loop_
_entity.id
_entity.type
_entity.pdbx_description
1 polymer ?
#
loop_
_entity_poly.entity_id
_entity_poly.type
_entity_poly.pdbx_seq_one_letter_code
_entity_poly.pdbx_strand_id
1 'polypeptide(L)'
;MERGVVALPFEVHQREHGFIKGDPLSALQLNYFALYWDKISIPKNIFFGAQLPDEGVFEETGLLTRPLVDIGSTLSVENFPKIHLLTQVQLTDHLRKVDKNTAWSIHQTGDNSLLFADQSVSKETVRLELENLLPVPGPNIDLHEILEFKNRRKDELQALHSYCDELYFEIINSGDPTLQAAKTFTKLKQAISDLEKLNAEGWRSPIKFDLDISPEFDLSDIRAGIATILGAFSSPHVLETVTAGAVIAVLEGFVKIKPRLQSMRNGGNTHLAYISKARIEGVYK
;
A
#
# COMPACT_ATOMS: atom_id res chain seq x y z
N MET A 1 -17.66 5.16 -0.42
CA MET A 1 -17.36 3.91 -1.15
C MET A 1 -16.56 3.03 -0.22
N GLU A 2 -16.83 1.73 -0.17
CA GLU A 2 -16.03 0.82 0.69
C GLU A 2 -14.60 0.72 0.14
N ARG A 3 -13.63 0.42 1.01
CA ARG A 3 -12.23 0.22 0.65
C ARG A 3 -11.87 -1.26 0.69
N GLY A 4 -11.41 -1.80 -0.42
CA GLY A 4 -11.02 -3.19 -0.55
C GLY A 4 -9.53 -3.33 -0.84
N VAL A 5 -8.88 -4.32 -0.24
CA VAL A 5 -7.47 -4.61 -0.48
C VAL A 5 -7.27 -6.02 -0.99
N VAL A 6 -6.43 -6.16 -2.02
CA VAL A 6 -5.92 -7.45 -2.46
C VAL A 6 -4.46 -7.57 -2.06
N ALA A 7 -4.19 -8.45 -1.09
CA ALA A 7 -2.86 -8.66 -0.53
C ALA A 7 -2.32 -10.07 -0.84
N LEU A 8 -1.01 -10.23 -0.68
CA LEU A 8 -0.34 -11.53 -0.78
C LEU A 8 -0.26 -12.19 0.60
N PRO A 9 -0.27 -13.53 0.69
CA PRO A 9 -0.14 -14.21 1.99
C PRO A 9 1.28 -14.15 2.58
N PHE A 10 2.24 -13.58 1.85
CA PHE A 10 3.63 -13.41 2.25
C PHE A 10 4.27 -12.27 1.44
N GLU A 11 5.39 -11.74 1.93
CA GLU A 11 6.22 -10.78 1.20
C GLU A 11 6.86 -11.43 -0.02
N VAL A 12 7.11 -10.64 -1.07
CA VAL A 12 7.82 -11.10 -2.27
C VAL A 12 8.97 -10.14 -2.51
N HIS A 13 10.19 -10.68 -2.66
CA HIS A 13 11.39 -9.90 -2.99
C HIS A 13 11.86 -10.20 -4.41
N GLN A 14 12.35 -9.19 -5.10
CA GLN A 14 12.97 -9.32 -6.41
C GLN A 14 14.45 -9.75 -6.28
N ARG A 15 14.90 -10.66 -7.15
CA ARG A 15 16.31 -11.01 -7.36
C ARG A 15 16.70 -10.72 -8.81
N GLU A 16 17.99 -10.81 -9.15
CA GLU A 16 18.47 -10.59 -10.52
C GLU A 16 17.68 -11.40 -11.56
N HIS A 17 17.31 -12.64 -11.21
CA HIS A 17 16.60 -13.56 -12.10
C HIS A 17 15.32 -14.10 -11.42
N GLY A 18 14.33 -13.23 -11.21
CA GLY A 18 13.00 -13.62 -10.76
C GLY A 18 12.65 -13.14 -9.35
N PHE A 19 11.86 -13.94 -8.64
CA PHE A 19 11.26 -13.54 -7.37
C PHE A 19 11.46 -14.63 -6.31
N ILE A 20 11.66 -14.19 -5.06
CA ILE A 20 11.74 -15.08 -3.90
C ILE A 20 10.63 -14.76 -2.90
N LYS A 21 10.19 -15.79 -2.19
CA LYS A 21 9.26 -15.66 -1.07
C LYS A 21 10.00 -15.05 0.13
N GLY A 22 9.36 -14.07 0.77
CA GLY A 22 9.75 -13.49 2.05
C GLY A 22 8.89 -14.00 3.20
N ASP A 23 8.73 -13.16 4.22
CA ASP A 23 8.03 -13.53 5.44
C ASP A 23 6.52 -13.70 5.21
N PRO A 24 5.86 -14.66 5.88
CA PRO A 24 4.41 -14.78 5.86
C PRO A 24 3.74 -13.57 6.51
N LEU A 25 2.50 -13.27 6.12
CA LEU A 25 1.73 -12.24 6.80
C LEU A 25 1.58 -12.57 8.29
N SER A 26 1.99 -11.63 9.13
CA SER A 26 1.87 -11.68 10.58
C SER A 26 0.49 -11.22 11.05
N ALA A 27 0.13 -11.58 12.28
CA ALA A 27 -1.09 -11.09 12.94
C ALA A 27 -1.13 -9.57 13.00
N LEU A 28 0.01 -8.92 13.22
CA LEU A 28 0.13 -7.46 13.21
C LEU A 28 -0.23 -6.85 11.84
N GLN A 29 0.21 -7.46 10.73
CA GLN A 29 -0.14 -7.01 9.39
C GLN A 29 -1.63 -7.26 9.07
N LEU A 30 -2.21 -8.34 9.58
CA LEU A 30 -3.66 -8.58 9.47
C LEU A 30 -4.48 -7.57 10.29
N ASN A 31 -4.01 -7.19 11.48
CA ASN A 31 -4.64 -6.14 12.30
C ASN A 31 -4.57 -4.77 11.62
N TYR A 32 -3.46 -4.48 10.94
CA TYR A 32 -3.35 -3.32 10.06
C TYR A 32 -4.43 -3.36 8.97
N PHE A 33 -4.57 -4.49 8.26
CA PHE A 33 -5.59 -4.60 7.24
C PHE A 33 -7.01 -4.47 7.81
N ALA A 34 -7.29 -5.08 8.96
CA ALA A 34 -8.59 -5.01 9.62
C ALA A 34 -8.98 -3.58 9.99
N LEU A 35 -8.02 -2.79 10.49
CA LEU A 35 -8.27 -1.41 10.88
C LEU A 35 -8.51 -0.49 9.67
N TYR A 36 -7.67 -0.60 8.64
CA TYR A 36 -7.67 0.36 7.55
C TYR A 36 -8.52 -0.05 6.34
N TRP A 37 -8.90 -1.31 6.17
CA TRP A 37 -9.62 -1.77 4.97
C TRP A 37 -10.96 -2.42 5.32
N ASP A 38 -12.00 -2.13 4.53
CA ASP A 38 -13.35 -2.67 4.72
C ASP A 38 -13.49 -4.11 4.24
N LYS A 39 -12.70 -4.49 3.23
CA LYS A 39 -12.64 -5.85 2.72
C LYS A 39 -11.20 -6.24 2.43
N ILE A 40 -10.86 -7.48 2.76
CA ILE A 40 -9.55 -8.07 2.52
C ILE A 40 -9.75 -9.27 1.59
N SER A 41 -8.97 -9.36 0.53
CA SER A 41 -8.91 -10.53 -0.33
C SER A 41 -7.47 -11.02 -0.46
N ILE A 42 -7.22 -12.26 -0.04
CA ILE A 42 -5.88 -12.88 -0.11
C ILE A 42 -6.03 -14.20 -0.84
N PRO A 43 -5.56 -14.34 -2.09
CA PRO A 43 -5.80 -15.55 -2.86
C PRO A 43 -5.15 -16.78 -2.22
N LYS A 44 -5.87 -17.90 -2.28
CA LYS A 44 -5.35 -19.25 -2.06
C LYS A 44 -4.91 -19.82 -3.41
N ASN A 45 -3.81 -20.56 -3.41
CA ASN A 45 -3.43 -21.38 -4.56
C ASN A 45 -3.65 -22.85 -4.18
N ILE A 46 -4.20 -23.64 -5.11
CA ILE A 46 -4.49 -25.07 -4.92
C ILE A 46 -3.25 -25.92 -4.54
N PHE A 47 -2.04 -25.45 -4.88
CA PHE A 47 -0.80 -26.17 -4.59
C PHE A 47 -0.17 -25.80 -3.24
N PHE A 48 -0.48 -24.63 -2.70
CA PHE A 48 0.14 -24.10 -1.48
C PHE A 48 -0.86 -23.29 -0.66
N GLY A 49 -1.37 -23.90 0.41
CA GLY A 49 -2.16 -23.22 1.43
C GLY A 49 -1.27 -22.52 2.44
N ALA A 50 -0.88 -21.28 2.17
CA ALA A 50 -0.26 -20.44 3.20
C ALA A 50 -1.35 -20.04 4.21
N GLN A 51 -1.38 -20.68 5.38
CA GLN A 51 -2.35 -20.36 6.44
C GLN A 51 -2.05 -18.98 7.03
N LEU A 52 -3.10 -18.17 7.21
CA LEU A 52 -3.01 -16.88 7.86
C LEU A 52 -3.28 -17.02 9.38
N PRO A 53 -2.68 -16.16 10.22
CA PRO A 53 -3.07 -16.04 11.62
C PRO A 53 -4.58 -15.76 11.75
N ASP A 54 -5.26 -16.50 12.63
CA ASP A 54 -6.70 -16.39 12.90
C ASP A 54 -7.61 -16.37 11.66
N GLU A 55 -7.19 -17.05 10.58
CA GLU A 55 -7.86 -17.03 9.27
C GLU A 55 -9.37 -17.28 9.38
N GLY A 56 -9.79 -18.26 10.18
CA GLY A 56 -11.20 -18.59 10.38
C GLY A 56 -12.01 -17.45 11.00
N VAL A 57 -11.46 -16.75 12.00
CA VAL A 57 -12.12 -15.60 12.65
C VAL A 57 -12.28 -14.45 11.65
N PHE A 58 -11.26 -14.21 10.84
CA PHE A 58 -11.30 -13.19 9.78
C PHE A 58 -12.31 -13.54 8.66
N GLU A 59 -12.44 -14.82 8.28
CA GLU A 59 -13.44 -15.28 7.30
C GLU A 59 -14.86 -15.21 7.88
N GLU A 60 -15.07 -15.62 9.14
CA GLU A 60 -16.38 -15.62 9.83
C GLU A 60 -16.95 -14.20 10.01
N THR A 61 -16.10 -13.21 10.25
CA THR A 61 -16.53 -11.79 10.31
C THR A 61 -16.89 -11.20 8.95
N GLY A 62 -16.63 -11.91 7.84
CA GLY A 62 -16.83 -11.43 6.48
C GLY A 62 -15.79 -10.40 6.01
N LEU A 63 -14.79 -10.10 6.84
CA LEU A 63 -13.71 -9.17 6.52
C LEU A 63 -12.75 -9.75 5.48
N LEU A 64 -12.43 -11.05 5.60
CA LEU A 64 -11.48 -11.74 4.73
C LEU A 64 -12.16 -12.69 3.76
N THR A 65 -11.73 -12.64 2.51
CA THR A 65 -12.05 -13.62 1.47
C THR A 65 -10.77 -14.30 0.98
N ARG A 66 -10.84 -15.62 0.80
CA ARG A 66 -9.69 -16.43 0.37
C ARG A 66 -10.00 -17.16 -0.95
N PRO A 67 -10.16 -16.42 -2.06
CA PRO A 67 -10.55 -17.03 -3.34
C PRO A 67 -9.47 -17.98 -3.84
N LEU A 68 -9.89 -19.14 -4.35
CA LEU A 68 -9.02 -20.03 -5.10
C LEU A 68 -8.89 -19.52 -6.52
N VAL A 69 -7.68 -19.24 -6.96
CA VAL A 69 -7.41 -18.81 -8.33
C VAL A 69 -6.65 -19.92 -9.06
N ASP A 70 -7.23 -20.40 -10.15
CA ASP A 70 -6.58 -21.35 -11.06
C ASP A 70 -5.73 -20.59 -12.07
N ILE A 71 -4.44 -20.91 -12.11
CA ILE A 71 -3.44 -20.23 -12.95
C ILE A 71 -2.92 -21.19 -14.04
N GLY A 72 -3.57 -22.36 -14.19
CA GLY A 72 -3.22 -23.36 -15.18
C GLY A 72 -1.98 -24.20 -14.80
N SER A 73 -1.60 -25.12 -15.69
CA SER A 73 -0.65 -26.21 -15.44
C SER A 73 0.84 -25.82 -15.48
N THR A 74 1.19 -24.54 -15.53
CA THR A 74 2.60 -24.10 -15.67
C THR A 74 3.22 -23.80 -14.31
N LEU A 75 3.40 -24.83 -13.49
CA LEU A 75 4.04 -24.72 -12.18
C LEU A 75 5.45 -25.31 -12.18
N SER A 76 6.44 -24.42 -12.14
CA SER A 76 7.72 -24.74 -11.52
C SER A 76 7.76 -24.09 -10.13
N VAL A 77 8.40 -24.73 -9.16
CA VAL A 77 8.60 -24.18 -7.81
C VAL A 77 9.34 -22.84 -7.87
N GLU A 78 10.22 -22.66 -8.87
CA GLU A 78 10.94 -21.41 -9.14
C GLU A 78 10.01 -20.24 -9.52
N ASN A 79 8.82 -20.54 -10.06
CA ASN A 79 7.81 -19.53 -10.41
C ASN A 79 6.83 -19.23 -9.26
N PHE A 80 7.01 -19.78 -8.06
CA PHE A 80 6.00 -19.69 -7.00
C PHE A 80 5.66 -18.24 -6.59
N PRO A 81 6.61 -17.36 -6.21
CA PRO A 81 6.28 -15.97 -5.85
C PRO A 81 5.76 -15.17 -7.05
N LYS A 82 6.25 -15.50 -8.25
CA LYS A 82 5.77 -14.91 -9.51
C LYS A 82 4.29 -15.22 -9.76
N ILE A 83 3.88 -16.46 -9.55
CA ILE A 83 2.49 -16.91 -9.69
C ILE A 83 1.58 -16.15 -8.71
N HIS A 84 2.01 -15.93 -7.48
CA HIS A 84 1.26 -15.14 -6.51
C HIS A 84 1.10 -13.66 -6.92
N LEU A 85 2.14 -13.03 -7.48
CA LEU A 85 2.03 -11.69 -8.05
C LEU A 85 1.04 -11.62 -9.22
N LEU A 86 1.08 -12.59 -10.13
CA LEU A 86 0.10 -12.70 -11.23
C LEU A 86 -1.33 -12.86 -10.69
N THR A 87 -1.50 -13.71 -9.68
CA THR A 87 -2.79 -13.97 -9.03
C THR A 87 -3.37 -12.70 -8.43
N GLN A 88 -2.55 -11.93 -7.72
CA GLN A 88 -2.96 -10.69 -7.09
C GLN A 88 -3.52 -9.71 -8.12
N VAL A 89 -2.83 -9.55 -9.26
CA VAL A 89 -3.28 -8.66 -10.34
C VAL A 89 -4.59 -9.15 -10.95
N GLN A 90 -4.67 -10.43 -11.32
CA GLN A 90 -5.88 -11.01 -11.92
C GLN A 90 -7.10 -10.91 -11.00
N LEU A 91 -6.91 -11.22 -9.71
CA LEU A 91 -7.95 -11.13 -8.71
C LEU A 91 -8.39 -9.67 -8.50
N THR A 92 -7.45 -8.74 -8.45
CA THR A 92 -7.77 -7.31 -8.32
C THR A 92 -8.62 -6.83 -9.50
N ASP A 93 -8.24 -7.16 -10.73
CA ASP A 93 -9.01 -6.78 -11.92
C ASP A 93 -10.40 -7.41 -11.94
N HIS A 94 -10.50 -8.67 -11.54
CA HIS A 94 -11.78 -9.36 -11.39
C HIS A 94 -12.67 -8.63 -10.38
N LEU A 95 -12.16 -8.36 -9.17
CA LEU A 95 -12.90 -7.67 -8.11
C LEU A 95 -13.33 -6.26 -8.53
N ARG A 96 -12.44 -5.48 -9.15
CA ARG A 96 -12.76 -4.16 -9.74
C ARG A 96 -13.85 -4.25 -10.79
N LYS A 97 -13.97 -5.37 -11.51
CA LYS A 97 -15.00 -5.57 -12.54
C LYS A 97 -16.35 -5.96 -11.92
N VAL A 98 -16.36 -6.84 -10.93
CA VAL A 98 -17.60 -7.43 -10.39
C VAL A 98 -18.18 -6.68 -9.19
N ASP A 99 -17.34 -6.06 -8.37
CA ASP A 99 -17.73 -5.29 -7.19
C ASP A 99 -17.43 -3.80 -7.40
N LYS A 100 -18.42 -3.07 -7.92
CA LYS A 100 -18.33 -1.64 -8.19
C LYS A 100 -18.52 -0.76 -6.96
N ASN A 101 -18.96 -1.33 -5.84
CA ASN A 101 -19.21 -0.58 -4.60
C ASN A 101 -17.97 -0.48 -3.71
N THR A 102 -16.92 -1.23 -4.05
CA THR A 102 -15.65 -1.27 -3.33
C THR A 102 -14.51 -0.76 -4.21
N ALA A 103 -13.75 0.18 -3.67
CA ALA A 103 -12.49 0.66 -4.22
C ALA A 103 -11.40 -0.38 -3.95
N TRP A 104 -11.20 -1.31 -4.88
CA TRP A 104 -10.18 -2.36 -4.73
C TRP A 104 -8.78 -1.87 -5.11
N SER A 105 -7.82 -2.05 -4.22
CA SER A 105 -6.43 -1.64 -4.38
C SER A 105 -5.46 -2.80 -4.16
N ILE A 106 -4.35 -2.79 -4.90
CA ILE A 106 -3.25 -3.74 -4.68
C ILE A 106 -2.47 -3.29 -3.45
N HIS A 107 -2.14 -4.24 -2.58
CA HIS A 107 -1.28 -3.98 -1.43
C HIS A 107 -0.20 -5.05 -1.29
N GLN A 108 1.03 -4.59 -1.13
CA GLN A 108 2.19 -5.46 -0.86
C GLN A 108 2.80 -5.09 0.49
N THR A 109 3.51 -6.02 1.10
CA THR A 109 4.08 -5.83 2.43
C THR A 109 5.60 -5.96 2.34
N GLY A 110 6.30 -5.18 3.16
CA GLY A 110 7.77 -5.13 3.20
C GLY A 110 8.32 -3.79 2.70
N ASP A 111 9.64 -3.72 2.48
CA ASP A 111 10.35 -2.52 2.00
C ASP A 111 10.53 -2.44 0.48
N ASN A 112 10.08 -3.46 -0.24
CA ASN A 112 10.41 -3.57 -1.66
C ASN A 112 9.64 -2.53 -2.48
N SER A 113 10.13 -2.26 -3.68
CA SER A 113 9.28 -1.59 -4.68
C SER A 113 8.08 -2.45 -5.04
N LEU A 114 6.98 -1.82 -5.46
CA LEU A 114 5.82 -2.55 -6.00
C LEU A 114 6.28 -3.46 -7.12
N LEU A 115 5.90 -4.73 -7.01
CA LEU A 115 6.27 -5.77 -7.95
C LEU A 115 5.04 -6.18 -8.74
N PHE A 116 5.17 -6.21 -10.06
CA PHE A 116 4.25 -6.94 -10.91
C PHE A 116 5.02 -8.02 -11.67
N ALA A 117 4.42 -9.18 -11.78
CA ALA A 117 4.96 -10.27 -12.59
C ALA A 117 4.40 -10.16 -14.01
N ASP A 118 5.29 -10.31 -15.02
CA ASP A 118 5.01 -10.24 -16.46
C ASP A 118 4.20 -9.02 -16.94
N GLN A 119 4.30 -8.65 -18.22
CA GLN A 119 3.57 -7.50 -18.81
C GLN A 119 3.71 -6.17 -18.05
N SER A 120 4.80 -6.02 -17.29
CA SER A 120 5.11 -4.79 -16.58
C SER A 120 6.23 -4.03 -17.27
N VAL A 121 6.09 -2.72 -17.36
CA VAL A 121 7.18 -1.85 -17.80
C VAL A 121 7.88 -1.26 -16.59
N SER A 122 9.21 -1.24 -16.62
CA SER A 122 9.99 -0.52 -15.62
C SER A 122 10.01 0.95 -16.00
N LYS A 123 9.42 1.80 -15.16
CA LYS A 123 9.26 3.23 -15.43
C LYS A 123 9.63 4.03 -14.19
N GLU A 124 10.19 5.21 -14.43
CA GLU A 124 10.40 6.17 -13.37
C GLU A 124 9.06 6.71 -12.90
N THR A 125 8.90 6.82 -11.59
CA THR A 125 7.70 7.39 -10.98
C THR A 125 8.06 8.10 -9.70
N VAL A 126 7.07 8.83 -9.19
CA VAL A 126 7.12 9.45 -7.89
C VAL A 126 6.33 8.58 -6.91
N ARG A 127 7.00 8.19 -5.83
CA ARG A 127 6.39 7.54 -4.67
C ARG A 127 6.23 8.56 -3.55
N LEU A 128 5.08 8.52 -2.90
CA LEU A 128 4.85 9.22 -1.64
C LEU A 128 5.03 8.23 -0.51
N GLU A 129 5.95 8.52 0.41
CA GLU A 129 6.22 7.68 1.58
C GLU A 129 5.75 8.43 2.84
N LEU A 130 4.81 7.81 3.54
CA LEU A 130 4.22 8.28 4.79
C LEU A 130 4.86 7.49 5.94
N GLU A 131 5.83 8.08 6.64
CA GLU A 131 6.65 7.37 7.62
C GLU A 131 6.08 7.45 9.03
N ASN A 132 5.94 6.28 9.68
CA ASN A 132 5.56 6.14 11.09
C ASN A 132 4.24 6.84 11.44
N LEU A 133 3.22 6.73 10.57
CA LEU A 133 1.99 7.51 10.69
C LEU A 133 0.77 6.71 11.12
N LEU A 134 0.72 5.42 10.79
CA LEU A 134 -0.50 4.64 10.91
C LEU A 134 -0.45 3.78 12.17
N PRO A 135 -1.07 4.17 13.30
CA PRO A 135 -1.11 3.32 14.48
C PRO A 135 -1.82 2.00 14.17
N VAL A 136 -1.26 0.89 14.65
CA VAL A 136 -1.81 -0.46 14.40
C VAL A 136 -2.01 -1.19 15.72
N PRO A 137 -3.18 -1.80 15.97
CA PRO A 137 -3.41 -2.63 17.15
C PRO A 137 -2.34 -3.74 17.25
N GLY A 138 -1.82 -3.96 18.47
CA GLY A 138 -0.85 -5.03 18.69
C GLY A 138 -1.41 -6.42 18.32
N PRO A 139 -0.54 -7.43 18.14
CA PRO A 139 -0.97 -8.75 17.67
C PRO A 139 -1.88 -9.52 18.67
N ASN A 140 -1.96 -9.06 19.92
CA ASN A 140 -2.77 -9.69 20.97
C ASN A 140 -4.16 -9.04 21.13
N ILE A 141 -4.47 -8.00 20.34
CA ILE A 141 -5.79 -7.35 20.38
C ILE A 141 -6.78 -8.16 19.57
N ASP A 142 -7.94 -8.45 20.15
CA ASP A 142 -8.98 -9.26 19.52
C ASP A 142 -9.57 -8.54 18.29
N LEU A 143 -9.83 -9.28 17.22
CA LEU A 143 -10.38 -8.73 15.97
C LEU A 143 -11.69 -7.98 16.22
N HIS A 144 -12.55 -8.45 17.13
CA HIS A 144 -13.82 -7.81 17.44
C HIS A 144 -13.60 -6.39 17.99
N GLU A 145 -12.62 -6.19 18.87
CA GLU A 145 -12.28 -4.87 19.41
C GLU A 145 -11.79 -3.92 18.31
N ILE A 146 -10.98 -4.44 17.37
CA ILE A 146 -10.50 -3.68 16.21
C ILE A 146 -11.67 -3.22 15.35
N LEU A 147 -12.61 -4.12 15.07
CA LEU A 147 -13.78 -3.84 14.25
C LEU A 147 -14.79 -2.90 14.92
N GLU A 148 -14.99 -3.02 16.24
CA GLU A 148 -15.84 -2.09 17.00
C GLU A 148 -15.27 -0.67 16.94
N PHE A 149 -13.97 -0.52 17.21
CA PHE A 149 -13.30 0.77 17.10
C PHE A 149 -13.40 1.33 15.69
N LYS A 150 -13.11 0.51 14.67
CA LYS A 150 -13.19 0.92 13.27
C LYS A 150 -14.58 1.44 12.92
N ASN A 151 -15.63 0.74 13.37
CA ASN A 151 -17.01 1.15 13.12
C ASN A 151 -17.33 2.48 13.81
N ARG A 152 -16.86 2.68 15.05
CA ARG A 152 -17.04 3.93 15.79
C ARG A 152 -16.29 5.12 15.20
N ARG A 153 -15.17 4.86 14.51
CA ARG A 153 -14.25 5.86 13.94
C ARG A 153 -14.18 5.82 12.42
N LYS A 154 -15.27 5.37 11.80
CA LYS A 154 -15.36 5.15 10.36
C LYS A 154 -15.11 6.43 9.57
N ASP A 155 -15.65 7.55 10.04
CA ASP A 155 -15.56 8.83 9.33
C ASP A 155 -14.12 9.33 9.28
N GLU A 156 -13.37 9.21 10.38
CA GLU A 156 -11.96 9.59 10.47
C GLU A 156 -11.07 8.69 9.59
N LEU A 157 -11.31 7.38 9.60
CA LEU A 157 -10.58 6.42 8.76
C LEU A 157 -10.89 6.62 7.26
N GLN A 158 -12.13 6.95 6.93
CA GLN A 158 -12.53 7.27 5.56
C GLN A 158 -11.91 8.59 5.09
N ALA A 159 -11.82 9.60 5.96
CA ALA A 159 -11.14 10.86 5.66
C ALA A 159 -9.65 10.63 5.37
N LEU A 160 -8.96 9.82 6.18
CA LEU A 160 -7.56 9.44 5.95
C LEU A 160 -7.35 8.83 4.55
N HIS A 161 -8.15 7.84 4.17
CA HIS A 161 -8.07 7.22 2.83
C HIS A 161 -8.33 8.22 1.70
N SER A 162 -9.31 9.10 1.89
CA SER A 162 -9.62 10.13 0.90
C SER A 162 -8.44 11.07 0.71
N TYR A 163 -7.77 11.47 1.81
CA TYR A 163 -6.56 12.28 1.72
C TYR A 163 -5.38 11.55 1.09
N CYS A 164 -5.18 10.26 1.36
CA CYS A 164 -4.13 9.47 0.70
C CYS A 164 -4.33 9.43 -0.83
N ASP A 165 -5.57 9.26 -1.30
CA ASP A 165 -5.89 9.26 -2.72
C ASP A 165 -5.72 10.65 -3.35
N GLU A 166 -6.34 11.67 -2.72
CA GLU A 166 -6.27 13.06 -3.17
C GLU A 166 -4.82 13.53 -3.23
N LEU A 167 -4.01 13.19 -2.24
CA LEU A 167 -2.62 13.63 -2.15
C LEU A 167 -1.82 13.28 -3.40
N TYR A 168 -1.93 12.03 -3.86
CA TYR A 168 -1.21 11.60 -5.04
C TYR A 168 -1.70 12.37 -6.28
N PHE A 169 -3.01 12.36 -6.53
CA PHE A 169 -3.58 12.95 -7.74
C PHE A 169 -3.51 14.47 -7.79
N GLU A 170 -3.66 15.16 -6.67
CA GLU A 170 -3.58 16.62 -6.61
C GLU A 170 -2.15 17.09 -6.88
N ILE A 171 -1.13 16.44 -6.31
CA ILE A 171 0.28 16.80 -6.54
C ILE A 171 0.63 16.58 -8.01
N ILE A 172 0.28 15.43 -8.59
CA ILE A 172 0.67 15.11 -9.97
C ILE A 172 -0.09 15.89 -11.03
N ASN A 173 -1.27 16.45 -10.72
CA ASN A 173 -2.04 17.26 -11.66
C ASN A 173 -1.87 18.77 -11.46
N SER A 174 -1.09 19.19 -10.45
CA SER A 174 -0.92 20.61 -10.13
C SER A 174 0.06 21.30 -11.09
N GLY A 175 -0.28 22.54 -11.47
CA GLY A 175 0.66 23.44 -12.13
C GLY A 175 1.75 23.99 -11.19
N ASP A 176 1.52 23.92 -9.87
CA ASP A 176 2.48 24.22 -8.81
C ASP A 176 2.48 23.06 -7.80
N PRO A 177 3.27 22.01 -8.05
CA PRO A 177 3.32 20.83 -7.18
C PRO A 177 3.72 21.17 -5.74
N THR A 178 4.60 22.15 -5.54
CA THR A 178 5.11 22.54 -4.21
C THR A 178 4.01 23.16 -3.36
N LEU A 179 3.29 24.15 -3.89
CA LEU A 179 2.17 24.77 -3.19
C LEU A 179 1.04 23.78 -2.93
N GLN A 180 0.73 22.93 -3.90
CA GLN A 180 -0.34 21.94 -3.74
C GLN A 180 0.02 20.92 -2.67
N ALA A 181 1.25 20.40 -2.69
CA ALA A 181 1.71 19.45 -1.69
C ALA A 181 1.61 20.05 -0.27
N ALA A 182 2.06 21.29 -0.05
CA ALA A 182 1.95 21.97 1.25
C ALA A 182 0.49 22.07 1.75
N LYS A 183 -0.47 22.37 0.86
CA LYS A 183 -1.90 22.42 1.21
C LYS A 183 -2.45 21.04 1.58
N THR A 184 -2.17 20.02 0.77
CA THR A 184 -2.74 18.69 0.98
C THR A 184 -2.13 17.99 2.20
N PHE A 185 -0.84 18.20 2.48
CA PHE A 185 -0.22 17.65 3.70
C PHE A 185 -0.76 18.27 4.98
N THR A 186 -1.17 19.54 4.97
CA THR A 186 -1.78 20.15 6.17
C THR A 186 -3.04 19.39 6.58
N LYS A 187 -3.87 18.97 5.61
CA LYS A 187 -5.06 18.15 5.87
C LYS A 187 -4.69 16.75 6.37
N LEU A 188 -3.73 16.11 5.71
CA LEU A 188 -3.24 14.79 6.11
C LEU A 188 -2.67 14.80 7.54
N LYS A 189 -1.90 15.84 7.91
CA LYS A 189 -1.36 16.04 9.26
C LYS A 189 -2.45 16.09 10.32
N GLN A 190 -3.54 16.80 10.03
CA GLN A 190 -4.67 16.89 10.94
C GLN A 190 -5.32 15.51 11.12
N ALA A 191 -5.57 14.79 10.02
CA ALA A 191 -6.15 13.44 10.07
C ALA A 191 -5.29 12.46 10.88
N ILE A 192 -3.97 12.50 10.70
CA ILE A 192 -3.01 11.69 11.47
C ILE A 192 -3.05 12.09 12.94
N SER A 193 -3.02 13.38 13.26
CA SER A 193 -3.06 13.85 14.65
C SER A 193 -4.34 13.39 15.35
N ASP A 194 -5.47 13.42 14.64
CA ASP A 194 -6.73 12.92 15.19
C ASP A 194 -6.69 11.41 15.37
N LEU A 195 -6.11 10.66 14.42
CA LEU A 195 -5.90 9.22 14.55
C LEU A 195 -4.96 8.85 15.72
N GLU A 196 -3.93 9.64 15.99
CA GLU A 196 -3.04 9.43 17.14
C GLU A 196 -3.75 9.64 18.48
N LYS A 197 -4.60 10.68 18.59
CA LYS A 197 -5.44 10.89 19.78
C LYS A 197 -6.38 9.69 19.99
N LEU A 198 -6.98 9.21 18.90
CA LEU A 198 -7.86 8.04 18.95
C LEU A 198 -7.11 6.77 19.38
N ASN A 199 -5.90 6.55 18.89
CA ASN A 199 -5.05 5.45 19.34
C ASN A 199 -4.73 5.56 20.84
N ALA A 200 -4.47 6.77 21.35
CA ALA A 200 -4.21 7.00 22.78
C ALA A 200 -5.45 6.77 23.67
N GLU A 201 -6.65 7.00 23.13
CA GLU A 201 -7.92 6.71 23.82
C GLU A 201 -8.28 5.20 23.81
N GLY A 202 -7.92 4.49 22.74
CA GLY A 202 -8.23 3.08 22.51
C GLY A 202 -7.17 2.09 23.01
N TRP A 203 -6.68 1.23 22.12
CA TRP A 203 -5.73 0.15 22.43
C TRP A 203 -4.29 0.63 22.72
N ARG A 204 -3.98 1.93 22.56
CA ARG A 204 -2.69 2.56 22.94
C ARG A 204 -1.47 1.85 22.37
N SER A 205 -1.55 1.46 21.10
CA SER A 205 -0.46 0.73 20.49
C SER A 205 0.70 1.67 20.18
N PRO A 206 1.94 1.33 20.58
CA PRO A 206 3.13 2.08 20.20
C PRO A 206 3.60 1.75 18.78
N ILE A 207 2.92 0.83 18.10
CA ILE A 207 3.31 0.34 16.78
C ILE A 207 2.65 1.21 15.72
N LYS A 208 3.46 1.74 14.81
CA LYS A 208 2.97 2.51 13.66
C LYS A 208 3.51 1.92 12.37
N PHE A 209 2.71 1.99 11.32
CA PHE A 209 3.09 1.53 10.00
C PHE A 209 3.49 2.72 9.13
N ASP A 210 4.48 2.46 8.28
CA ASP A 210 4.71 3.27 7.09
C ASP A 210 3.66 2.92 6.04
N LEU A 211 3.32 3.90 5.22
CA LEU A 211 2.49 3.71 4.03
C LEU A 211 3.14 4.38 2.82
N ASP A 212 3.55 3.56 1.88
CA ASP A 212 4.00 3.99 0.56
C ASP A 212 2.81 3.98 -0.41
N ILE A 213 2.60 5.09 -1.11
CA ILE A 213 1.58 5.24 -2.14
C ILE A 213 2.27 5.36 -3.49
N SER A 214 1.94 4.44 -4.40
CA SER A 214 2.52 4.37 -5.75
C SER A 214 1.42 4.18 -6.80
N PRO A 215 1.59 4.67 -8.03
CA PRO A 215 0.63 4.44 -9.10
C PRO A 215 0.80 3.03 -9.69
N GLU A 216 -0.29 2.43 -10.15
CA GLU A 216 -0.25 1.18 -10.92
C GLU A 216 0.10 1.40 -12.41
N PHE A 217 0.17 2.65 -12.87
CA PHE A 217 0.16 3.04 -14.27
C PHE A 217 1.27 4.02 -14.65
N ASP A 218 1.52 4.12 -15.96
CA ASP A 218 2.48 5.07 -16.54
C ASP A 218 1.94 6.51 -16.45
N LEU A 219 2.67 7.36 -15.73
CA LEU A 219 2.31 8.77 -15.54
C LEU A 219 2.61 9.64 -16.78
N SER A 220 3.21 9.07 -17.83
CA SER A 220 3.51 9.81 -19.08
C SER A 220 2.26 10.42 -19.73
N ASP A 221 1.07 9.89 -19.42
CA ASP A 221 -0.22 10.37 -19.92
C ASP A 221 -0.85 11.51 -19.09
N ILE A 222 -0.20 11.96 -18.00
CA ILE A 222 -0.70 13.01 -17.10
C ILE A 222 -0.16 14.40 -17.50
N ARG A 223 -1.03 15.43 -17.40
CA ARG A 223 -0.77 16.81 -17.88
C ARG A 223 0.41 17.51 -17.18
N ALA A 224 0.72 17.17 -15.92
CA ALA A 224 1.98 17.53 -15.28
C ALA A 224 2.90 16.31 -15.31
N GLY A 225 3.86 16.32 -16.22
CA GLY A 225 4.78 15.20 -16.36
C GLY A 225 5.62 15.00 -15.08
N ILE A 226 6.12 13.77 -14.88
CA ILE A 226 7.05 13.42 -13.80
C ILE A 226 8.19 14.45 -13.68
N ALA A 227 8.71 14.94 -14.81
CA ALA A 227 9.77 15.95 -14.86
C ALA A 227 9.39 17.27 -14.15
N THR A 228 8.13 17.70 -14.16
CA THR A 228 7.67 18.90 -13.46
C THR A 228 7.71 18.70 -11.95
N ILE A 229 7.28 17.53 -11.46
CA ILE A 229 7.32 17.19 -10.03
C ILE A 229 8.78 17.04 -9.58
N LEU A 230 9.59 16.28 -10.34
CA LEU A 230 11.00 16.11 -10.06
C LEU A 230 11.72 17.46 -10.06
N GLY A 231 11.44 18.34 -11.01
CA GLY A 231 12.02 19.69 -11.08
C GLY A 231 11.57 20.61 -9.94
N ALA A 232 10.30 20.52 -9.52
CA ALA A 232 9.76 21.32 -8.41
C ALA A 232 10.39 20.95 -7.05
N PHE A 233 10.75 19.68 -6.88
CA PHE A 233 11.32 19.18 -5.63
C PHE A 233 12.83 18.89 -5.71
N SER A 234 13.46 18.97 -6.89
CA SER A 234 14.90 18.76 -7.04
C SER A 234 15.70 19.88 -6.37
N SER A 235 16.46 19.52 -5.33
CA SER A 235 17.55 20.36 -4.82
C SER A 235 18.72 20.35 -5.81
N PRO A 236 19.48 21.45 -5.99
CA PRO A 236 20.63 21.54 -6.90
C PRO A 236 21.77 20.53 -6.62
N HIS A 237 21.70 19.72 -5.56
CA HIS A 237 22.66 18.65 -5.26
C HIS A 237 22.15 17.23 -5.50
N VAL A 238 20.89 17.04 -5.94
CA VAL A 238 20.27 15.70 -6.09
C VAL A 238 20.21 15.24 -7.57
N LEU A 239 20.40 16.15 -8.53
CA LEU A 239 20.22 15.88 -9.95
C LEU A 239 21.25 14.88 -10.54
N GLU A 240 22.38 14.67 -9.88
CA GLU A 240 23.47 13.83 -10.41
C GLU A 240 23.33 12.33 -10.11
N THR A 241 22.39 11.90 -9.26
CA THR A 241 22.21 10.48 -8.95
C THR A 241 20.74 10.10 -8.77
N VAL A 242 20.03 9.91 -9.89
CA VAL A 242 18.83 9.05 -9.93
C VAL A 242 19.27 7.59 -9.76
N THR A 243 19.85 7.30 -8.59
CA THR A 243 20.02 5.94 -8.09
C THR A 243 18.76 5.60 -7.31
N ALA A 244 18.33 4.33 -7.36
CA ALA A 244 17.15 3.85 -6.67
C ALA A 244 17.29 4.02 -5.13
N GLY A 245 16.97 5.20 -4.61
CA GLY A 245 17.13 5.53 -3.18
C GLY A 245 17.25 7.01 -2.83
N ALA A 246 17.46 7.91 -3.81
CA ALA A 246 17.51 9.35 -3.55
C ALA A 246 16.18 9.87 -3.00
N VAL A 247 16.21 10.65 -1.92
CA VAL A 247 15.05 11.39 -1.39
C VAL A 247 15.12 12.78 -1.99
N ILE A 248 14.10 13.18 -2.75
CA ILE A 248 14.12 14.48 -3.44
C ILE A 248 13.56 15.58 -2.52
N ALA A 249 12.53 15.30 -1.71
CA ALA A 249 12.01 16.26 -0.74
C ALA A 249 11.43 15.61 0.53
N VAL A 250 11.60 16.33 1.65
CA VAL A 250 10.87 16.12 2.91
C VAL A 250 9.99 17.34 3.11
N LEU A 251 8.67 17.16 3.12
CA LEU A 251 7.74 18.29 3.04
C LEU A 251 7.11 18.61 4.40
N GLU A 252 6.69 17.57 5.10
CA GLU A 252 6.47 17.55 6.54
C GLU A 252 7.35 16.40 7.06
N GLY A 253 7.88 16.46 8.29
CA GLY A 253 8.89 15.49 8.77
C GLY A 253 8.52 14.00 8.67
N PHE A 254 7.26 13.69 8.36
CA PHE A 254 6.68 12.37 8.17
C PHE A 254 6.29 12.04 6.70
N VAL A 255 6.36 12.98 5.75
CA VAL A 255 6.08 12.72 4.32
C VAL A 255 7.32 12.97 3.47
N LYS A 256 7.67 11.98 2.66
CA LYS A 256 8.78 12.05 1.71
C LYS A 256 8.30 11.80 0.29
N ILE A 257 8.89 12.53 -0.64
CA ILE A 257 8.70 12.32 -2.08
C ILE A 257 9.98 11.70 -2.63
N LYS A 258 9.87 10.49 -3.19
CA LYS A 258 11.02 9.76 -3.74
C LYS A 258 10.79 9.33 -5.19
N PRO A 259 11.72 9.65 -6.11
CA PRO A 259 11.77 8.99 -7.40
C PRO A 259 12.09 7.52 -7.18
N ARG A 260 11.35 6.65 -7.86
CA ARG A 260 11.64 5.22 -7.88
C ARG A 260 11.46 4.69 -9.28
N LEU A 261 12.42 3.86 -9.69
CA LEU A 261 12.17 2.93 -10.78
C LEU A 261 11.29 1.82 -10.22
N GLN A 262 10.13 1.62 -10.83
CA GLN A 262 9.11 0.71 -10.33
C GLN A 262 8.49 -0.07 -11.48
N SER A 263 8.03 -1.28 -11.17
CA SER A 263 7.22 -2.08 -12.07
C SER A 263 5.84 -1.45 -12.16
N MET A 264 5.40 -1.15 -13.38
CA MET A 264 4.06 -0.64 -13.68
C MET A 264 3.29 -1.57 -14.58
N ARG A 265 1.98 -1.59 -14.43
CA ARG A 265 1.10 -2.39 -15.30
C ARG A 265 1.00 -1.71 -16.67
N ASN A 266 0.97 -2.52 -17.73
CA ASN A 266 0.70 -2.02 -19.07
C ASN A 266 -0.80 -1.74 -19.25
N GLY A 267 -1.17 -0.54 -19.71
CA GLY A 267 -2.56 -0.11 -19.93
C GLY A 267 -3.04 0.97 -18.95
N GLY A 268 -3.87 1.89 -19.45
CA GLY A 268 -4.30 3.13 -18.77
C GLY A 268 -5.30 2.94 -17.64
N ASN A 269 -4.96 2.14 -16.62
CA ASN A 269 -5.66 2.23 -15.34
C ASN A 269 -5.18 3.48 -14.57
N THR A 270 -5.98 4.03 -13.66
CA THR A 270 -5.61 5.19 -12.84
C THR A 270 -5.67 4.84 -11.37
N HIS A 271 -5.31 3.60 -11.01
CA HIS A 271 -5.40 3.12 -9.64
C HIS A 271 -4.08 3.28 -8.90
N LEU A 272 -4.17 3.47 -7.58
CA LEU A 272 -3.03 3.49 -6.68
C LEU A 272 -2.86 2.10 -6.05
N ALA A 273 -1.61 1.74 -5.82
CA ALA A 273 -1.20 0.60 -5.04
C ALA A 273 -0.44 1.06 -3.80
N TYR A 274 -0.49 0.23 -2.77
CA TYR A 274 0.04 0.56 -1.45
C TYR A 274 1.11 -0.44 -1.05
N ILE A 275 2.11 0.02 -0.33
CA ILE A 275 3.08 -0.83 0.35
C ILE A 275 3.12 -0.40 1.80
N SER A 276 3.08 -1.35 2.73
CA SER A 276 3.17 -1.02 4.15
C SER A 276 4.26 -1.81 4.84
N LYS A 277 4.85 -1.20 5.85
CA LYS A 277 5.77 -1.88 6.75
C LYS A 277 5.60 -1.39 8.19
N ALA A 278 5.65 -2.33 9.13
CA ALA A 278 5.63 -2.02 10.55
C ALA A 278 6.93 -1.34 11.00
N ARG A 279 6.80 -0.28 11.80
CA ARG A 279 7.87 0.31 12.61
C ARG A 279 7.44 0.32 14.08
N ILE A 280 8.39 0.10 14.97
CA ILE A 280 8.17 0.20 16.42
C ILE A 280 8.74 1.53 16.89
N GLU A 281 7.90 2.40 17.46
CA GLU A 281 8.32 3.67 18.03
C GLU A 281 9.13 3.42 19.32
N GLY A 282 10.26 4.12 19.49
CA GLY A 282 11.05 4.10 20.74
C GLY A 282 12.18 3.07 20.83
N VAL A 283 12.54 2.37 19.76
CA VAL A 283 13.81 1.64 19.68
C VAL A 283 14.78 2.44 18.81
N TYR A 284 15.49 3.39 19.42
CA TYR A 284 16.76 3.84 18.87
C TYR A 284 17.69 2.61 18.86
N LYS A 285 18.13 2.18 17.67
CA LYS A 285 19.39 1.44 17.57
C LYS A 285 20.53 2.43 17.58
#